data_AF-A0A7X9FYW2-F1
#
_entry.id   AF-A0A7X9FYW2-F1
#
_cell.length_a   1.000
_cell.length_b   1.000
_cell.length_c   1.000
_cell.angle_alpha   90.00
_cell.angle_beta   90.00
_cell.angle_gamma   90.00
#
_symmetry.space_group_name_H-M   'P 1'
#
loop_
_entity.id
_entity.type
_entity.pdbx_description
1 polymer ?
#
loop_
_entity_poly.entity_id
_entity_poly.type
_entity_poly.pdbx_seq_one_letter_code
_entity_poly.pdbx_strand_id
1 'polypeptide(L)'
;MDEEDARKFNNLLVDSKTVHRGKILPVKTVGVQGDCRSYRHLSVLWGHGTEFGWNEVYELSKDITNNVHSVNRVAYILNKTNLDGEIKAYEMYINKENVDLLREVDHIVTSSLDAKRISQSFAVLLPVGIEKRYSVAIRTFITNDFMTGRPAFIGKDESRDVIRELTKKIESSFSEIEFVLYDVTSKPPATCEWQ
;
A
#
# COMPACT_ATOMS: atom_id res chain seq x y z
N MET A 1 6.25 -18.95 -0.55
CA MET A 1 7.18 -17.85 -0.24
C MET A 1 8.50 -18.50 0.10
N ASP A 2 9.61 -17.97 -0.41
CA ASP A 2 10.94 -18.47 -0.07
C ASP A 2 11.21 -18.21 1.42
N GLU A 3 11.65 -19.24 2.15
CA GLU A 3 11.99 -19.15 3.57
C GLU A 3 13.16 -18.20 3.82
N GLU A 4 14.04 -18.01 2.84
CA GLU A 4 15.13 -17.04 2.92
C GLU A 4 14.60 -15.60 2.93
N ASP A 5 13.69 -15.27 2.00
CA ASP A 5 13.11 -13.93 1.90
C ASP A 5 12.25 -13.57 3.10
N ALA A 6 11.51 -14.54 3.65
CA ALA A 6 10.77 -14.35 4.89
C ALA A 6 11.70 -14.00 6.07
N ARG A 7 12.87 -14.67 6.15
CA ARG A 7 13.90 -14.36 7.16
C ARG A 7 14.50 -12.99 6.94
N LYS A 8 14.88 -12.63 5.70
CA LYS A 8 15.41 -11.30 5.38
C LYS A 8 14.43 -10.19 5.74
N PHE A 9 13.15 -10.37 5.40
CA PHE A 9 12.09 -9.41 5.74
C PHE A 9 11.99 -9.19 7.25
N ASN A 10 11.94 -10.27 8.03
CA ASN A 10 11.88 -10.16 9.49
C ASN A 10 13.14 -9.52 10.08
N ASN A 11 14.32 -9.84 9.56
CA ASN A 11 15.57 -9.22 10.02
C ASN A 11 15.58 -7.71 9.76
N LEU A 12 15.12 -7.26 8.58
CA LEU A 12 15.02 -5.82 8.28
C LEU A 12 14.10 -5.07 9.27
N LEU A 13 12.98 -5.69 9.68
CA LEU A 13 12.10 -5.10 10.69
C LEU A 13 12.78 -5.00 12.06
N VAL A 14 13.57 -6.00 12.45
CA VAL A 14 14.31 -5.97 13.72
C VAL A 14 15.48 -4.98 13.68
N ASP A 15 16.26 -4.99 12.60
CA ASP A 15 17.48 -4.20 12.44
C ASP A 15 17.19 -2.70 12.29
N SER A 16 16.08 -2.34 11.65
CA SER A 16 15.61 -0.95 11.57
C SER A 16 15.21 -0.37 12.92
N LYS A 17 15.10 -1.21 13.97
CA LYS A 17 14.59 -0.85 15.30
C LYS A 17 13.24 -0.12 15.23
N THR A 18 12.49 -0.39 14.17
CA THR A 18 11.19 0.23 13.96
C THR A 18 10.21 -0.31 14.99
N VAL A 19 9.29 0.57 15.41
CA VAL A 19 8.11 0.19 16.20
C VAL A 19 7.02 -0.41 15.31
N HIS A 20 7.19 -0.35 13.99
CA HIS A 20 6.27 -0.90 13.02
C HIS A 20 6.36 -2.42 12.93
N ARG A 21 5.24 -3.03 12.59
CA ARG A 21 5.13 -4.45 12.28
C ARG A 21 4.92 -4.61 10.79
N GLY A 22 5.23 -5.79 10.25
CA GLY A 22 5.07 -6.05 8.84
C GLY A 22 4.73 -7.49 8.52
N LYS A 23 4.16 -7.71 7.33
CA LYS A 23 3.86 -9.04 6.78
C LYS A 23 3.94 -9.03 5.26
N ILE A 24 4.52 -10.08 4.67
CA ILE A 24 4.43 -10.36 3.23
C ILE A 24 3.09 -11.06 2.97
N LEU A 25 2.32 -10.53 2.03
CA LEU A 25 0.98 -11.02 1.70
C LEU A 25 1.01 -11.97 0.50
N PRO A 26 0.12 -12.97 0.45
CA PRO A 26 -0.02 -13.86 -0.69
C PRO A 26 -0.76 -13.21 -1.88
N VAL A 27 -0.57 -11.91 -2.10
CA VAL A 27 -1.10 -11.14 -3.24
C VAL A 27 0.07 -10.68 -4.10
N LYS A 28 -0.02 -10.91 -5.41
CA LYS A 28 1.00 -10.47 -6.38
C LYS A 28 0.63 -9.14 -7.01
N THR A 29 1.62 -8.26 -7.15
CA THR A 29 1.50 -6.98 -7.86
C THR A 29 2.54 -6.91 -8.97
N VAL A 30 2.27 -6.11 -10.01
CA VAL A 30 3.20 -5.89 -11.11
C VAL A 30 4.28 -4.88 -10.70
N GLY A 31 5.52 -5.22 -11.01
CA GLY A 31 6.70 -4.40 -10.82
C GLY A 31 7.58 -4.40 -12.07
N VAL A 32 8.60 -3.55 -12.07
CA VAL A 32 9.59 -3.47 -13.14
C VAL A 32 10.99 -3.46 -12.52
N GLN A 33 11.84 -4.37 -12.99
CA GLN A 33 13.26 -4.40 -12.64
C GLN A 33 14.06 -4.58 -13.94
N GLY A 34 14.90 -3.60 -14.25
CA GLY A 34 15.51 -3.49 -15.58
C GLY A 34 14.43 -3.38 -16.65
N ASP A 35 14.58 -4.17 -17.72
CA ASP A 35 13.66 -4.14 -18.87
C ASP A 35 12.48 -5.14 -18.74
N CYS A 36 12.44 -5.91 -17.66
CA CYS A 36 11.48 -6.99 -17.47
C CYS A 36 10.39 -6.62 -16.46
N ARG A 37 9.15 -7.00 -16.79
CA ARG A 37 8.04 -7.02 -15.82
C ARG A 37 8.21 -8.20 -14.87
N SER A 38 7.86 -7.99 -13.61
CA SER A 38 7.86 -9.03 -12.58
C SER A 38 6.53 -9.02 -11.81
N TYR A 39 6.07 -10.20 -11.39
CA TYR A 39 4.91 -10.35 -10.51
C TYR A 39 5.37 -10.92 -9.18
N ARG A 40 5.47 -10.06 -8.17
CA ARG A 40 6.02 -10.35 -6.84
C ARG A 40 5.02 -9.92 -5.77
N HIS A 41 5.27 -10.36 -4.55
CA HIS A 41 4.38 -10.15 -3.43
C HIS A 41 4.28 -8.69 -3.00
N LEU A 42 3.09 -8.30 -2.57
CA LEU A 42 2.86 -7.12 -1.73
C LEU A 42 3.31 -7.44 -0.30
N SER A 43 4.00 -6.53 0.35
CA SER A 43 4.12 -6.52 1.81
C SER A 43 3.36 -5.34 2.40
N VAL A 44 2.94 -5.48 3.65
CA VAL A 44 2.28 -4.42 4.41
C VAL A 44 3.04 -4.11 5.69
N LEU A 45 3.01 -2.85 6.10
CA LEU A 45 3.53 -2.33 7.36
C LEU A 45 2.42 -1.66 8.16
N TRP A 46 2.47 -1.69 9.49
CA TRP A 46 1.50 -1.00 10.36
C TRP A 46 2.09 -0.65 11.73
N GLY A 47 1.40 0.20 12.49
CA GLY A 47 1.78 0.50 13.89
C GLY A 47 1.22 1.82 14.43
N HIS A 48 1.53 2.95 13.79
CA HIS A 48 1.14 4.29 14.26
C HIS A 48 -0.06 4.87 13.49
N GLY A 49 -0.71 4.08 12.64
CA GLY A 49 -1.82 4.53 11.80
C GLY A 49 -1.42 5.74 10.98
N THR A 50 -2.27 6.76 10.90
CA THR A 50 -2.00 8.00 10.15
C THR A 50 -0.88 8.88 10.73
N GLU A 51 -0.38 8.58 11.94
CA GLU A 51 0.69 9.34 12.58
C GLU A 51 2.11 8.80 12.32
N PHE A 52 2.24 7.77 11.50
CA PHE A 52 3.53 7.13 11.23
C PHE A 52 4.63 8.07 10.73
N GLY A 53 5.89 7.72 11.01
CA GLY A 53 7.05 8.42 10.48
C GLY A 53 7.20 8.15 8.98
N TRP A 54 6.79 9.09 8.13
CA TRP A 54 6.82 8.90 6.67
C TRP A 54 8.21 8.49 6.17
N ASN A 55 9.26 9.23 6.56
CA ASN A 55 10.62 8.97 6.12
C ASN A 55 11.12 7.60 6.60
N GLU A 56 10.78 7.19 7.82
CA GLU A 56 11.15 5.88 8.38
C GLU A 56 10.52 4.75 7.55
N VAL A 57 9.21 4.80 7.33
CA VAL A 57 8.48 3.78 6.54
C VAL A 57 8.92 3.77 5.08
N TYR A 58 9.19 4.94 4.50
CA TYR A 58 9.63 5.05 3.11
C TYR A 58 11.03 4.45 2.92
N GLU A 59 12.00 4.75 3.78
CA GLU A 59 13.33 4.14 3.72
C GLU A 59 13.27 2.63 4.00
N LEU A 60 12.50 2.20 5.00
CA LEU A 60 12.27 0.77 5.25
C LEU A 60 11.65 0.07 4.03
N SER A 61 10.73 0.72 3.31
CA SER A 61 10.17 0.14 2.08
C SER A 61 11.22 -0.06 0.98
N LYS A 62 12.16 0.89 0.84
CA LYS A 62 13.27 0.78 -0.10
C LYS A 62 14.16 -0.39 0.28
N ASP A 63 14.52 -0.50 1.54
CA ASP A 63 15.34 -1.60 2.05
C ASP A 63 14.67 -2.96 1.83
N ILE A 64 13.37 -3.08 2.12
CA ILE A 64 12.58 -4.29 1.85
C ILE A 64 12.64 -4.65 0.37
N THR A 65 12.32 -3.70 -0.52
CA THR A 65 12.23 -4.02 -1.97
C THR A 65 13.60 -4.24 -2.64
N ASN A 66 14.69 -3.74 -2.06
CA ASN A 66 16.05 -3.98 -2.54
C ASN A 66 16.59 -5.35 -2.11
N ASN A 67 16.25 -5.81 -0.90
CA ASN A 67 16.85 -7.00 -0.28
C ASN A 67 15.94 -8.24 -0.29
N VAL A 68 14.62 -8.07 -0.39
CA VAL A 68 13.63 -9.16 -0.39
C VAL A 68 13.09 -9.31 -1.81
N HIS A 69 13.70 -10.19 -2.60
CA HIS A 69 13.43 -10.27 -4.04
C HIS A 69 12.02 -10.78 -4.37
N SER A 70 11.37 -11.49 -3.47
CA SER A 70 9.96 -11.87 -3.60
C SER A 70 8.98 -10.72 -3.37
N VAL A 71 9.44 -9.52 -2.98
CA VAL A 71 8.61 -8.33 -2.76
C VAL A 71 8.98 -7.23 -3.77
N ASN A 72 7.98 -6.61 -4.38
CA ASN A 72 8.17 -5.44 -5.26
C ASN A 72 7.35 -4.22 -4.85
N ARG A 73 6.50 -4.36 -3.83
CA ARG A 73 5.62 -3.31 -3.36
C ARG A 73 5.38 -3.44 -1.86
N VAL A 74 5.40 -2.31 -1.17
CA VAL A 74 5.13 -2.15 0.24
C VAL A 74 4.01 -1.12 0.41
N ALA A 75 3.00 -1.44 1.21
CA ALA A 75 1.94 -0.52 1.58
C ALA A 75 1.83 -0.37 3.11
N TYR A 76 1.36 0.77 3.60
CA TYR A 76 1.19 1.04 5.03
C TYR A 76 -0.28 1.05 5.43
N ILE A 77 -0.67 0.33 6.48
CA ILE A 77 -2.04 0.32 7.01
C ILE A 77 -2.28 1.60 7.84
N LEU A 78 -3.19 2.45 7.38
CA LEU A 78 -3.48 3.75 7.97
C LEU A 78 -4.50 3.70 9.11
N ASN A 79 -5.52 2.84 9.00
CA ASN A 79 -6.66 2.81 9.92
C ASN A 79 -6.50 1.83 11.10
N LYS A 80 -5.40 1.05 11.16
CA LYS A 80 -5.14 0.10 12.26
C LYS A 80 -3.73 0.28 12.82
N THR A 81 -3.64 0.34 14.14
CA THR A 81 -2.36 0.42 14.89
C THR A 81 -1.91 -0.94 15.40
N ASN A 82 -2.87 -1.82 15.70
CA ASN A 82 -2.63 -3.21 16.07
C ASN A 82 -3.65 -4.10 15.35
N LEU A 83 -3.28 -5.36 15.15
CA LEU A 83 -4.10 -6.37 14.52
C LEU A 83 -4.39 -7.47 15.54
N ASP A 84 -5.65 -7.89 15.61
CA ASP A 84 -6.18 -8.93 16.49
C ASP A 84 -6.24 -10.31 15.83
N GLY A 85 -5.78 -10.43 14.58
CA GLY A 85 -5.70 -11.69 13.87
C GLY A 85 -4.71 -11.69 12.72
N GLU A 86 -4.72 -12.79 11.99
CA GLU A 86 -3.82 -13.00 10.86
C GLU A 86 -4.41 -12.41 9.57
N ILE A 87 -3.66 -11.52 8.91
CA ILE A 87 -4.02 -11.05 7.56
C ILE A 87 -3.94 -12.21 6.56
N LYS A 88 -5.03 -12.44 5.83
CA LYS A 88 -5.20 -13.46 4.79
C LYS A 88 -5.61 -12.80 3.48
N ALA A 89 -5.39 -13.52 2.38
CA ALA A 89 -5.98 -13.17 1.10
C ALA A 89 -7.14 -14.13 0.81
N TYR A 90 -8.18 -13.57 0.20
CA TYR A 90 -9.39 -14.27 -0.19
C TYR A 90 -9.55 -14.26 -1.71
N GLU A 91 -10.43 -15.12 -2.18
CA GLU A 91 -10.81 -15.13 -3.59
C GLU A 91 -11.67 -13.91 -3.93
N MET A 92 -11.37 -13.26 -5.05
CA MET A 92 -12.11 -12.12 -5.57
C MET A 92 -12.11 -12.14 -7.09
N TYR A 93 -13.25 -11.77 -7.65
CA TYR A 93 -13.49 -11.72 -9.07
C TYR A 93 -13.86 -10.31 -9.51
N ILE A 94 -13.64 -10.01 -10.78
CA ILE A 94 -14.16 -8.81 -11.42
C ILE A 94 -15.65 -9.04 -11.66
N ASN A 95 -16.48 -8.55 -10.75
CA ASN A 95 -17.93 -8.61 -10.82
C ASN A 95 -18.54 -7.22 -10.57
N LYS A 96 -19.85 -7.08 -10.79
CA LYS A 96 -20.53 -5.79 -10.67
C LYS A 96 -20.39 -5.18 -9.27
N GLU A 97 -20.57 -5.98 -8.22
CA GLU A 97 -20.50 -5.54 -6.82
C GLU A 97 -19.12 -4.95 -6.48
N ASN A 98 -18.05 -5.68 -6.78
CA ASN A 98 -16.68 -5.25 -6.47
C ASN A 98 -16.26 -4.03 -7.29
N VAL A 99 -16.71 -3.95 -8.55
CA VAL A 99 -16.42 -2.81 -9.42
C VAL A 99 -17.20 -1.57 -8.97
N ASP A 100 -18.45 -1.72 -8.54
CA ASP A 100 -19.25 -0.61 -8.02
C ASP A 100 -18.67 -0.10 -6.69
N LEU A 101 -18.28 -1.00 -5.77
CA LEU A 101 -17.54 -0.63 -4.56
C LEU A 101 -16.26 0.14 -4.89
N LEU A 102 -15.43 -0.38 -5.80
CA LEU A 102 -14.18 0.29 -6.18
C LEU A 102 -14.44 1.68 -6.79
N ARG A 103 -15.48 1.85 -7.61
CA ARG A 103 -15.83 3.16 -8.20
C ARG A 103 -16.17 4.19 -7.12
N GLU A 104 -16.95 3.81 -6.11
CA GLU A 104 -17.31 4.72 -5.02
C GLU A 104 -16.10 5.11 -4.17
N VAL A 105 -15.25 4.13 -3.84
CA VAL A 105 -14.04 4.36 -3.05
C VAL A 105 -13.03 5.19 -3.84
N ASP A 106 -12.83 4.90 -5.12
CA ASP A 106 -11.94 5.65 -6.00
C ASP A 106 -12.41 7.10 -6.16
N HIS A 107 -13.71 7.34 -6.29
CA HIS A 107 -14.27 8.68 -6.31
C HIS A 107 -13.92 9.47 -5.03
N ILE A 108 -14.01 8.83 -3.86
CA ILE A 108 -13.62 9.45 -2.59
C ILE A 108 -12.11 9.73 -2.55
N VAL A 109 -11.26 8.79 -2.98
CA VAL A 109 -9.80 8.98 -3.00
C VAL A 109 -9.41 10.13 -3.94
N THR A 110 -9.88 10.10 -5.18
CA THR A 110 -9.52 11.07 -6.22
C THR A 110 -10.07 12.48 -5.94
N SER A 111 -11.24 12.58 -5.29
CA SER A 111 -11.82 13.88 -4.91
C SER A 111 -11.18 14.49 -3.66
N SER A 112 -10.53 13.69 -2.81
CA SER A 112 -9.90 14.16 -1.57
C SER A 112 -8.45 14.61 -1.72
N LEU A 113 -7.74 14.17 -2.76
CA LEU A 113 -6.29 14.42 -2.93
C LEU A 113 -5.99 15.61 -3.87
N ASP A 114 -4.86 16.28 -3.67
CA ASP A 114 -4.47 17.45 -4.48
C ASP A 114 -3.97 17.05 -5.89
N ALA A 115 -4.89 17.08 -6.85
CA ALA A 115 -4.64 16.79 -8.26
C ALA A 115 -3.66 17.78 -8.95
N LYS A 116 -3.31 18.92 -8.33
CA LYS A 116 -2.29 19.84 -8.89
C LYS A 116 -0.87 19.39 -8.58
N ARG A 117 -0.67 18.64 -7.49
CA ARG A 117 0.65 18.20 -7.03
C ARG A 117 0.92 16.74 -7.33
N ILE A 118 -0.14 15.93 -7.42
CA ILE A 118 -0.06 14.48 -7.64
C ILE A 118 -0.40 14.20 -9.10
N SER A 119 0.57 13.65 -9.87
CA SER A 119 0.39 13.36 -11.30
C SER A 119 -0.74 12.36 -11.56
N GLN A 120 -0.89 11.36 -10.69
CA GLN A 120 -1.98 10.39 -10.75
C GLN A 120 -2.28 9.86 -9.34
N SER A 121 -3.56 9.72 -9.01
CA SER A 121 -4.03 9.08 -7.78
C SER A 121 -5.24 8.19 -8.06
N PHE A 122 -5.30 7.02 -7.44
CA PHE A 122 -6.44 6.10 -7.56
C PHE A 122 -6.48 5.11 -6.40
N ALA A 123 -7.63 4.45 -6.24
CA ALA A 123 -7.84 3.35 -5.32
C ALA A 123 -7.60 1.99 -6.00
N VAL A 124 -7.13 1.01 -5.23
CA VAL A 124 -7.03 -0.40 -5.65
C VAL A 124 -7.75 -1.27 -4.63
N LEU A 125 -8.77 -2.00 -5.05
CA LEU A 125 -9.47 -2.96 -4.20
C LEU A 125 -8.67 -4.27 -4.12
N LEU A 126 -8.46 -4.77 -2.90
CA LEU A 126 -7.68 -5.96 -2.60
C LEU A 126 -8.51 -6.93 -1.75
N PRO A 127 -8.46 -8.24 -2.02
CA PRO A 127 -9.16 -9.22 -1.21
C PRO A 127 -8.32 -9.64 -0.02
N VAL A 128 -7.94 -8.68 0.82
CA VAL A 128 -7.05 -8.87 1.96
C VAL A 128 -7.76 -8.36 3.22
N GLY A 129 -7.69 -9.14 4.30
CA GLY A 129 -8.33 -8.83 5.58
C GLY A 129 -7.94 -9.84 6.66
N ILE A 130 -8.31 -9.60 7.92
CA ILE A 130 -8.31 -10.64 8.98
C ILE A 130 -9.61 -11.43 8.89
N GLU A 131 -10.71 -10.72 8.66
CA GLU A 131 -11.99 -11.29 8.28
C GLU A 131 -12.08 -11.36 6.75
N LYS A 132 -13.10 -12.06 6.21
CA LYS A 132 -13.36 -12.13 4.77
C LYS A 132 -13.94 -10.79 4.26
N ARG A 133 -13.15 -9.72 4.38
CA ARG A 133 -13.41 -8.34 3.97
C ARG A 133 -12.36 -7.88 2.96
N TYR A 134 -12.61 -6.73 2.35
CA TYR A 134 -11.69 -6.10 1.40
C TYR A 134 -10.72 -5.15 2.09
N SER A 135 -9.63 -4.85 1.42
CA SER A 135 -8.75 -3.71 1.72
C SER A 135 -8.75 -2.78 0.52
N VAL A 136 -8.52 -1.50 0.74
CA VAL A 136 -8.24 -0.55 -0.34
C VAL A 136 -6.84 0.00 -0.20
N ALA A 137 -6.07 0.01 -1.28
CA ALA A 137 -4.82 0.74 -1.36
C ALA A 137 -4.98 2.06 -2.10
N ILE A 138 -4.57 3.14 -1.46
CA ILE A 138 -4.42 4.46 -2.06
C ILE A 138 -3.07 4.49 -2.76
N ARG A 139 -3.09 4.64 -4.09
CA ARG A 139 -1.89 4.83 -4.89
C ARG A 139 -1.82 6.28 -5.32
N THR A 140 -0.82 7.01 -4.82
CA THR A 140 -0.41 8.29 -5.37
C THR A 140 0.87 8.11 -6.16
N PHE A 141 1.03 8.89 -7.23
CA PHE A 141 2.21 8.81 -8.07
C PHE A 141 2.59 10.21 -8.58
N ILE A 142 3.81 10.63 -8.26
CA ILE A 142 4.42 11.87 -8.73
C ILE A 142 5.55 11.49 -9.70
N THR A 143 5.46 12.01 -10.92
CA THR A 143 6.40 11.71 -12.00
C THR A 143 6.40 12.84 -13.04
N ASN A 144 7.51 12.94 -13.79
CA ASN A 144 7.63 13.83 -14.95
C ASN A 144 7.50 13.09 -16.29
N ASP A 145 7.75 11.78 -16.32
CA ASP A 145 7.89 10.99 -17.56
C ASP A 145 7.26 9.59 -17.49
N PHE A 146 6.64 9.24 -16.36
CA PHE A 146 6.12 7.92 -16.03
C PHE A 146 7.13 6.77 -16.10
N MET A 147 8.42 7.03 -16.35
CA MET A 147 9.50 6.03 -16.34
C MET A 147 10.02 5.81 -14.91
N THR A 148 10.15 6.91 -14.16
CA THR A 148 10.46 6.90 -12.74
C THR A 148 9.41 7.68 -11.96
N GLY A 149 9.23 7.37 -10.70
CA GLY A 149 8.32 8.15 -9.87
C GLY A 149 8.24 7.64 -8.45
N ARG A 150 7.61 8.44 -7.61
CA ARG A 150 7.49 8.18 -6.17
C ARG A 150 6.06 8.41 -5.71
N PRO A 151 5.64 7.82 -4.60
CA PRO A 151 4.39 8.22 -3.96
C PRO A 151 4.46 9.69 -3.52
N ALA A 152 3.28 10.30 -3.38
CA ALA A 152 3.15 11.59 -2.73
C ALA A 152 3.50 11.44 -1.25
N PHE A 153 4.41 12.28 -0.75
CA PHE A 153 4.92 12.20 0.61
C PHE A 153 3.93 12.87 1.55
N ILE A 154 3.48 12.12 2.56
CA ILE A 154 2.57 12.62 3.58
C ILE A 154 3.30 13.63 4.48
N GLY A 155 2.75 14.82 4.60
CA GLY A 155 3.35 15.97 5.29
C GLY A 155 4.19 16.88 4.39
N LYS A 156 4.42 16.51 3.12
CA LYS A 156 5.18 17.33 2.15
C LYS A 156 4.38 17.64 0.88
N ASP A 157 3.94 16.60 0.18
CA ASP A 157 3.17 16.75 -1.06
C ASP A 157 1.67 16.75 -0.77
N GLU A 158 1.23 15.93 0.19
CA GLU A 158 -0.15 15.89 0.70
C GLU A 158 -0.18 16.08 2.21
N SER A 159 -1.19 16.79 2.73
CA SER A 159 -1.34 17.04 4.15
C SER A 159 -1.66 15.76 4.92
N ARG A 160 -1.08 15.62 6.11
CA ARG A 160 -1.43 14.52 7.02
C ARG A 160 -2.90 14.59 7.45
N ASP A 161 -3.44 15.80 7.60
CA ASP A 161 -4.85 15.98 7.97
C ASP A 161 -5.78 15.46 6.87
N VAL A 162 -5.46 15.73 5.60
CA VAL A 162 -6.20 15.22 4.44
C VAL A 162 -6.17 13.69 4.42
N ILE A 163 -5.01 13.06 4.61
CA ILE A 163 -4.92 11.59 4.68
C ILE A 163 -5.72 11.05 5.86
N ARG A 164 -5.69 11.72 7.02
CA ARG A 164 -6.45 11.31 8.21
C ARG A 164 -7.95 11.37 7.97
N GLU A 165 -8.43 12.44 7.36
CA GLU A 165 -9.85 12.62 7.00
C GLU A 165 -10.29 11.61 5.95
N LEU A 166 -9.50 11.42 4.89
CA LEU A 166 -9.74 10.42 3.84
C LEU A 166 -9.84 9.01 4.43
N THR A 167 -8.89 8.64 5.30
CA THR A 167 -8.88 7.33 5.96
C THR A 167 -10.16 7.11 6.77
N LYS A 168 -10.54 8.08 7.60
CA LYS A 168 -11.78 8.02 8.41
C LYS A 168 -13.03 7.95 7.53
N LYS A 169 -13.05 8.72 6.43
CA LYS A 169 -14.17 8.74 5.50
C LYS A 169 -14.38 7.38 4.84
N ILE A 170 -13.31 6.74 4.37
CA ILE A 170 -13.39 5.38 3.80
C ILE A 170 -13.86 4.38 4.87
N GLU A 171 -13.23 4.37 6.04
CA GLU A 171 -13.57 3.44 7.13
C GLU A 171 -15.02 3.56 7.60
N SER A 172 -15.56 4.78 7.65
CA SER A 172 -16.96 5.02 8.05
C SER A 172 -17.99 4.80 6.95
N SER A 173 -17.59 4.91 5.67
CA SER A 173 -18.51 4.79 4.54
C SER A 173 -18.68 3.35 4.05
N PHE A 174 -17.68 2.49 4.26
CA PHE A 174 -17.65 1.13 3.70
C PHE A 174 -17.35 0.09 4.78
N SER A 175 -18.38 -0.62 5.22
CA SER A 175 -18.27 -1.70 6.21
C SER A 175 -17.45 -2.91 5.71
N GLU A 176 -17.39 -3.06 4.38
CA GLU A 176 -16.71 -4.07 3.61
C GLU A 176 -15.20 -3.86 3.57
N ILE A 177 -14.72 -2.64 3.89
CA ILE A 177 -13.30 -2.30 3.89
C ILE A 177 -12.74 -2.42 5.30
N GLU A 178 -11.79 -3.33 5.47
CA GLU A 178 -11.11 -3.57 6.74
C GLU A 178 -9.83 -2.75 6.88
N PHE A 179 -9.01 -2.68 5.82
CA PHE A 179 -7.78 -1.89 5.81
C PHE A 179 -7.79 -0.81 4.73
N VAL A 180 -7.41 0.39 5.14
CA VAL A 180 -7.03 1.49 4.24
C VAL A 180 -5.52 1.54 4.19
N LEU A 181 -4.96 1.17 3.05
CA LEU A 181 -3.53 1.09 2.80
C LEU A 181 -3.05 2.32 2.02
N TYR A 182 -1.80 2.74 2.24
CA TYR A 182 -1.13 3.73 1.41
C TYR A 182 0.10 3.12 0.75
N ASP A 183 0.20 3.16 -0.58
CA ASP A 183 1.38 2.64 -1.28
C ASP A 183 2.57 3.56 -1.07
N VAL A 184 3.63 3.05 -0.46
CA VAL A 184 4.86 3.80 -0.17
C VAL A 184 5.99 3.50 -1.16
N THR A 185 5.71 2.76 -2.23
CA THR A 185 6.74 2.23 -3.13
C THR A 185 6.97 3.10 -4.36
N SER A 186 8.24 3.40 -4.66
CA SER A 186 8.65 4.09 -5.88
C SER A 186 8.69 3.16 -7.11
N LYS A 187 8.68 3.77 -8.29
CA LYS A 187 8.97 3.12 -9.58
C LYS A 187 10.40 3.50 -9.99
N PRO A 188 11.31 2.53 -10.19
CA PRO A 188 11.25 1.12 -9.79
C PRO A 188 11.35 0.92 -8.25
N PRO A 189 11.03 -0.27 -7.69
CA PRO A 189 10.75 -1.54 -8.37
C PRO A 189 9.25 -1.82 -8.61
N ALA A 190 8.36 -1.02 -8.04
CA ALA A 190 6.94 -1.06 -8.37
C ALA A 190 6.68 -0.41 -9.74
N THR A 191 5.43 -0.46 -10.19
CA THR A 191 4.96 0.37 -11.30
C THR A 191 3.91 1.38 -10.80
N CYS A 192 3.37 2.21 -11.71
CA CYS A 192 2.28 3.12 -11.36
C CYS A 192 1.06 2.31 -10.92
N GLU A 193 0.54 1.47 -11.84
CA GLU A 193 -0.55 0.52 -11.61
C GLU A 193 -0.12 -0.69 -10.76
N TRP A 194 -1.10 -1.46 -10.29
CA TRP A 194 -0.87 -2.65 -9.47
C TRP A 194 -0.95 -3.97 -10.25
N GLN A 195 -1.63 -3.99 -11.40
CA GLN A 195 -1.77 -5.15 -12.31
C GLN A 195 -1.82 -4.70 -13.77
#